data_AF-A0A7V9ZK54-F1
#
_entry.id   AF-A0A7V9ZK54-F1
#
_cell.length_a   1.000
_cell.length_b   1.000
_cell.length_c   1.000
_cell.angle_alpha   90.00
_cell.angle_beta   90.00
_cell.angle_gamma   90.00
#
_symmetry.space_group_name_H-M   'P 1'
#
loop_
_entity.id
_entity.type
_entity.pdbx_description
1 polymer ?
#
loop_
_entity_poly.entity_id
_entity_poly.type
_entity_poly.pdbx_seq_one_letter_code
_entity_poly.pdbx_strand_id
1 'polypeptide(L)'
;MERFRITLVSGDPAVREAAARAFDSAPRQWSLDLLEHPPETMAAPELGRIVWGPDVAAPDGAPRFDPDDPASLAGLAPSTAPPETGRVFVITSVAGGAGVSTFALHLARCFAELRRSTLLVESLESRERGWLADRLRLPADARTAAAVGDTEESLA
;
A
#
# COMPACT_ATOMS: atom_id res chain seq x y z
N MET A 1 10.77 9.60 -0.04
CA MET A 1 9.41 9.08 0.20
C MET A 1 8.44 10.14 -0.28
N GLU A 2 7.49 9.77 -1.13
CA GLU A 2 6.41 10.63 -1.57
C GLU A 2 5.37 10.73 -0.45
N ARG A 3 4.95 11.96 -0.11
CA ARG A 3 4.01 12.24 0.98
C ARG A 3 2.60 12.27 0.41
N PHE A 4 1.67 11.55 1.02
CA PHE A 4 0.28 11.54 0.58
C PHE A 4 -0.47 12.76 1.11
N ARG A 5 -1.00 13.61 0.23
CA ARG A 5 -1.64 14.87 0.59
C ARG A 5 -3.16 14.79 0.37
N ILE A 6 -3.93 15.14 1.40
CA ILE A 6 -5.37 15.35 1.34
C ILE A 6 -5.63 16.84 1.56
N THR A 7 -6.52 17.42 0.77
CA THR A 7 -7.02 18.78 0.98
C THR A 7 -8.51 18.72 1.29
N LEU A 8 -8.93 19.20 2.45
CA LEU A 8 -10.35 19.37 2.79
C LEU A 8 -10.78 20.80 2.50
N VAL A 9 -11.88 20.97 1.75
CA VAL A 9 -12.53 22.26 1.52
C VAL A 9 -13.82 22.34 2.34
N SER A 10 -13.87 23.22 3.34
CA SER A 10 -15.06 23.49 4.15
C SER A 10 -14.99 24.90 4.74
N GLY A 11 -16.06 25.68 4.58
CA GLY A 11 -16.25 26.98 5.21
C GLY A 11 -16.58 26.88 6.70
N ASP A 12 -17.12 25.75 7.15
CA ASP A 12 -17.44 25.49 8.57
C ASP A 12 -16.18 25.14 9.40
N PRO A 13 -15.83 25.95 10.42
CA PRO A 13 -14.71 25.67 11.31
C PRO A 13 -14.83 24.33 12.08
N ALA A 14 -16.04 23.92 12.46
CA ALA A 14 -16.25 22.69 13.22
C ALA A 14 -15.93 21.44 12.38
N VAL A 15 -16.27 21.50 11.09
CA VAL A 15 -15.93 20.46 10.10
C VAL A 15 -14.42 20.37 9.90
N ARG A 16 -13.73 21.51 9.76
CA ARG A 16 -12.26 21.55 9.65
C ARG A 16 -11.58 20.99 10.91
N GLU A 17 -12.10 21.27 12.10
CA GLU A 17 -11.58 20.74 13.36
C GLU A 17 -11.80 19.22 13.49
N ALA A 18 -12.98 18.73 13.09
CA ALA A 18 -13.26 17.30 13.07
C ALA A 18 -12.29 16.54 12.15
N ALA A 19 -11.98 17.11 10.98
CA ALA A 19 -11.01 16.54 10.05
C ALA A 19 -9.57 16.56 10.57
N ALA A 20 -9.17 17.64 11.25
CA ALA A 20 -7.86 17.71 11.91
C ALA A 20 -7.72 16.60 12.97
N ARG A 21 -8.75 16.41 13.81
CA ARG A 21 -8.79 15.31 14.80
C ARG A 21 -8.72 13.93 14.16
N ALA A 22 -9.37 13.71 13.03
CA ALA A 22 -9.25 12.45 12.29
C ALA A 22 -7.80 12.17 11.87
N PHE A 23 -7.07 13.22 11.49
CA PHE A 23 -5.69 13.13 11.04
C PHE A 23 -4.66 12.93 12.15
N ASP A 24 -5.01 13.18 13.41
CA ASP A 24 -4.11 12.90 14.55
C ASP A 24 -3.71 11.41 14.63
N SER A 25 -4.55 10.53 14.10
CA SER A 25 -4.30 9.08 14.02
C SER A 25 -3.71 8.63 12.68
N ALA A 26 -3.44 9.55 11.74
CA ALA A 26 -2.96 9.21 10.40
C ALA A 26 -1.45 8.86 10.38
N PRO A 27 -1.00 8.05 9.40
CA PRO A 27 0.42 7.80 9.19
C PRO A 27 1.24 9.09 9.01
N ARG A 28 2.47 9.13 9.54
CA ARG A 28 3.40 10.30 9.43
C ARG A 28 3.73 10.75 8.00
N GLN A 29 3.47 9.90 7.03
CA GLN A 29 3.67 10.16 5.61
C GLN A 29 2.46 10.82 4.95
N TRP A 30 1.42 11.14 5.71
CA TRP A 30 0.24 11.87 5.23
C TRP A 30 0.28 13.32 5.68
N SER A 31 -0.35 14.20 4.91
CA SER A 31 -0.58 15.60 5.27
C SER A 31 -2.00 16.00 4.91
N LEU A 32 -2.63 16.77 5.80
CA LEU A 32 -3.92 17.38 5.60
C LEU A 32 -3.74 18.90 5.42
N ASP A 33 -4.26 19.42 4.31
CA ASP A 33 -4.41 20.85 4.07
C ASP A 33 -5.89 21.21 4.24
N LEU A 34 -6.19 22.30 4.95
CA LEU A 34 -7.54 22.74 5.26
C LEU A 34 -7.80 24.07 4.55
N LEU A 35 -8.78 24.10 3.65
CA LEU A 35 -9.18 25.28 2.90
C LEU A 35 -10.60 25.71 3.27
N GLU A 36 -10.78 27.01 3.46
CA GLU A 36 -12.10 27.59 3.72
C GLU A 36 -12.94 27.74 2.44
N HIS A 37 -12.25 27.88 1.31
CA HIS A 37 -12.85 28.10 0.01
C HIS A 37 -12.25 27.16 -1.03
N PRO A 38 -13.03 26.82 -2.07
CA PRO A 38 -12.52 26.03 -3.18
C PRO A 38 -11.32 26.73 -3.84
N PRO A 39 -10.30 25.99 -4.28
CA PRO A 39 -9.19 26.57 -5.02
C PRO A 39 -9.68 27.14 -6.35
N GLU A 40 -9.11 28.26 -6.79
CA GLU A 40 -9.46 28.89 -8.08
C GLU A 40 -9.23 27.94 -9.27
N THR A 41 -8.27 27.02 -9.13
CA THR A 41 -7.95 26.02 -10.14
C THR A 41 -7.96 24.61 -9.52
N MET A 42 -8.89 23.77 -9.97
CA MET A 42 -9.02 22.39 -9.49
C MET A 42 -7.92 21.43 -9.97
N ALA A 43 -7.06 21.88 -10.90
CA ALA A 43 -6.03 21.08 -11.56
C ALA A 43 -4.64 21.20 -10.91
N ALA A 44 -4.54 21.88 -9.76
CA ALA A 44 -3.29 22.11 -9.05
C ALA A 44 -2.72 20.78 -8.49
N PRO A 45 -1.65 20.21 -9.09
CA PRO A 45 -1.06 18.95 -8.62
C PRO A 45 -0.58 19.01 -7.17
N GLU A 46 -0.29 20.22 -6.67
CA GLU A 46 0.07 20.48 -5.28
C GLU A 46 -1.07 20.24 -4.27
N LEU A 47 -2.34 20.20 -4.68
CA LEU A 47 -3.47 20.03 -3.75
C LEU A 47 -3.75 18.57 -3.38
N GLY A 48 -3.07 17.60 -3.99
CA GLY A 48 -3.29 16.19 -3.72
C GLY A 48 -4.76 15.78 -3.92
N ARG A 49 -5.28 14.89 -3.07
CA ARG A 49 -6.69 14.45 -3.13
C ARG A 49 -7.60 15.47 -2.44
N ILE A 50 -8.54 16.03 -3.18
CA ILE A 50 -9.49 17.02 -2.66
C ILE A 50 -10.75 16.31 -2.13
N VAL A 51 -11.14 16.67 -0.91
CA VAL A 51 -12.31 16.19 -0.19
C VAL A 51 -13.17 17.39 0.19
N TRP A 52 -14.48 17.27 0.10
CA TRP A 52 -15.40 18.39 0.29
C TRP A 52 -16.24 18.20 1.54
N GLY A 53 -16.30 19.22 2.38
CA GLY A 53 -17.22 19.28 3.51
C GLY A 53 -18.68 19.31 3.07
N PRO A 54 -19.63 19.01 3.98
CA PRO A 54 -21.06 19.00 3.68
C PRO A 54 -21.61 20.40 3.37
N ASP A 55 -20.93 21.44 3.82
CA ASP A 55 -21.30 22.86 3.69
C ASP A 55 -20.89 23.50 2.36
N VAL A 56 -20.11 22.80 1.54
CA VAL A 56 -19.58 23.33 0.27
C VAL A 56 -20.18 22.55 -0.91
N ALA A 57 -20.56 23.25 -1.98
CA ALA A 57 -20.95 22.61 -3.23
C ALA A 57 -19.73 21.92 -3.86
N ALA A 58 -19.80 20.59 -4.04
CA ALA A 58 -18.74 19.81 -4.67
C ALA A 58 -19.13 19.37 -6.08
N PRO A 59 -18.16 19.12 -6.96
CA PRO A 59 -18.41 18.47 -8.24
C PRO A 59 -19.09 17.10 -8.07
N ASP A 60 -19.88 16.70 -9.06
CA ASP A 60 -20.53 15.39 -9.06
C ASP A 60 -19.51 14.25 -8.94
N GLY A 61 -19.77 13.31 -8.02
CA GLY A 61 -18.88 12.19 -7.74
C GLY A 61 -17.61 12.53 -6.95
N ALA A 62 -17.42 13.79 -6.54
CA ALA A 62 -16.29 14.17 -5.70
C ALA A 62 -16.37 13.54 -4.30
N PRO A 63 -15.24 13.14 -3.69
CA PRO A 63 -15.22 12.62 -2.32
C PRO A 63 -15.78 13.63 -1.32
N ARG A 64 -16.62 13.15 -0.41
CA ARG A 64 -17.22 13.93 0.68
C ARG A 64 -16.63 13.54 2.02
N PHE A 65 -16.45 14.54 2.89
CA PHE A 65 -16.13 14.32 4.29
C PHE A 65 -17.42 14.29 5.10
N ASP A 66 -17.53 13.29 5.97
CA ASP A 66 -18.62 13.15 6.93
C ASP A 66 -18.12 13.53 8.32
N PRO A 67 -18.59 14.64 8.93
CA PRO A 67 -18.22 15.03 10.29
C PRO A 67 -18.71 14.05 11.37
N ASP A 68 -19.75 13.27 11.08
CA ASP A 68 -20.29 12.26 12.00
C ASP A 68 -19.49 10.95 11.94
N ASP A 69 -18.75 10.71 10.85
CA ASP A 69 -17.74 9.65 10.71
C ASP A 69 -16.40 10.22 10.23
N PRO A 70 -15.68 10.96 11.09
CA PRO A 70 -14.46 11.64 10.69
C PRO A 70 -13.31 10.65 10.38
N ALA A 71 -13.37 9.43 10.93
CA ALA A 71 -12.40 8.37 10.69
C ALA A 71 -12.41 7.89 9.22
N SER A 72 -13.54 8.02 8.52
CA SER A 72 -13.66 7.73 7.09
C SER A 72 -12.67 8.52 6.22
N LEU A 73 -12.25 9.72 6.66
CA LEU A 73 -11.26 10.55 5.97
C LEU A 73 -9.91 9.84 5.83
N ALA A 74 -9.53 9.02 6.82
CA ALA A 74 -8.33 8.20 6.70
C ALA A 74 -8.51 7.04 5.70
N GLY A 75 -9.73 6.54 5.56
CA GLY A 75 -10.12 5.59 4.51
C GLY A 75 -10.14 6.18 3.10
N LEU A 76 -10.19 7.51 2.97
CA LEU A 76 -10.01 8.23 1.70
C LEU A 76 -8.55 8.34 1.27
N ALA A 77 -7.61 7.84 2.06
CA ALA A 77 -6.32 7.54 1.47
C ALA A 77 -6.51 6.62 0.28
N PRO A 78 -5.70 6.81 -0.76
CA PRO A 78 -5.74 5.92 -1.88
C PRO A 78 -5.56 4.51 -1.32
N SER A 79 -6.54 3.65 -1.57
CA SER A 79 -6.32 2.22 -1.81
C SER A 79 -5.36 1.99 -3.02
N THR A 80 -4.57 3.00 -3.37
CA THR A 80 -3.93 3.27 -4.65
C THR A 80 -2.63 4.07 -4.43
N ALA A 81 -1.76 3.67 -3.50
CA ALA A 81 -0.43 3.44 -4.07
C ALA A 81 -0.73 2.47 -5.21
N PRO A 82 -0.45 2.77 -6.51
CA PRO A 82 -0.49 1.70 -7.50
C PRO A 82 0.24 0.55 -6.81
N PRO A 83 -0.35 -0.65 -6.65
CA PRO A 83 0.32 -1.72 -5.93
C PRO A 83 1.73 -1.65 -6.48
N GLU A 84 2.74 -1.36 -5.64
CA GLU A 84 4.12 -1.33 -6.12
C GLU A 84 4.19 -2.61 -6.90
N THR A 85 4.29 -2.51 -8.24
CA THR A 85 3.89 -3.63 -9.08
C THR A 85 5.04 -4.59 -8.93
N GLY A 86 4.94 -5.40 -7.89
CA GLY A 86 5.87 -6.44 -7.57
C GLY A 86 5.92 -7.25 -8.83
N ARG A 87 7.08 -7.22 -9.50
CA ARG A 87 7.23 -7.99 -10.71
C ARG A 87 7.27 -9.45 -10.28
N VAL A 88 6.23 -10.19 -10.65
CA VAL A 88 6.17 -11.63 -10.40
C VAL A 88 6.92 -12.31 -11.54
N PHE A 89 7.98 -13.04 -11.19
CA PHE A 89 8.72 -13.87 -12.13
C PHE A 89 8.39 -15.34 -11.86
N VAL A 90 7.70 -15.98 -12.81
CA VAL A 90 7.48 -17.44 -12.77
C VAL A 90 8.69 -18.10 -13.42
N ILE A 91 9.46 -18.85 -12.63
CA ILE A 91 10.64 -19.58 -13.10
C ILE A 91 10.28 -21.05 -13.08
N THR A 92 10.27 -21.68 -14.25
CA THR A 92 9.86 -23.08 -14.43
C THR A 92 10.74 -23.79 -15.44
N SER A 93 10.68 -25.12 -15.44
CA SER A 93 11.37 -26.00 -16.39
C SER A 93 10.47 -27.17 -16.74
N VAL A 94 10.57 -27.64 -17.99
CA VAL A 94 9.91 -28.86 -18.46
C VAL A 94 10.56 -30.15 -17.94
N ALA A 95 11.72 -30.04 -17.30
CA ALA A 95 12.49 -31.17 -16.76
C ALA A 95 12.89 -30.95 -15.29
N GLY A 96 12.84 -32.02 -14.51
CA GLY A 96 13.39 -32.07 -13.15
C GLY A 96 14.92 -31.93 -13.15
N GLY A 97 15.48 -31.29 -12.12
CA GLY A 97 16.92 -31.11 -11.99
C GLY A 97 17.54 -29.99 -12.85
N ALA A 98 16.73 -29.20 -13.55
CA ALA A 98 17.21 -28.12 -14.44
C ALA A 98 17.76 -26.87 -13.73
N GLY A 99 17.94 -26.91 -12.40
CA GLY A 99 18.49 -25.78 -11.64
C GLY A 99 17.55 -24.57 -11.49
N VAL A 100 16.24 -24.72 -11.75
CA VAL A 100 15.22 -23.66 -11.58
C VAL A 100 15.32 -22.98 -10.22
N SER A 101 15.44 -23.77 -9.15
CA SER A 101 15.63 -23.25 -7.79
C SER A 101 16.89 -22.42 -7.70
N THR A 102 18.05 -22.97 -8.11
CA THR A 102 19.34 -22.24 -8.11
C THR A 102 19.27 -20.91 -8.86
N PHE A 103 18.60 -20.88 -10.02
CA PHE A 103 18.41 -19.66 -10.79
C PHE A 103 17.53 -18.63 -10.07
N ALA A 104 16.39 -19.07 -9.51
CA ALA A 104 15.50 -18.21 -8.71
C ALA A 104 16.23 -17.58 -7.52
N LEU A 105 17.11 -18.34 -6.87
CA LEU A 105 17.93 -17.85 -5.75
C LEU A 105 18.91 -16.76 -6.17
N HIS A 106 19.66 -16.98 -7.26
CA HIS A 106 20.59 -15.97 -7.76
C HIS A 106 19.87 -14.70 -8.19
N LEU A 107 18.71 -14.84 -8.83
CA LEU A 107 17.88 -13.71 -9.22
C LEU A 107 17.39 -12.92 -7.99
N ALA A 108 16.90 -13.61 -6.96
CA ALA A 108 16.45 -12.98 -5.71
C ALA A 108 17.60 -12.24 -5.00
N ARG A 109 18.79 -12.85 -4.96
CA ARG A 109 19.99 -12.21 -4.41
C ARG A 109 20.37 -10.94 -5.18
N CYS A 110 20.35 -10.97 -6.51
CA CYS A 110 20.63 -9.79 -7.33
C CYS A 110 19.65 -8.64 -7.02
N PHE A 111 18.35 -8.93 -6.87
CA PHE A 111 17.38 -7.91 -6.49
C PHE A 111 17.59 -7.36 -5.08
N ALA A 112 17.95 -8.21 -4.12
CA ALA A 112 18.29 -7.79 -2.77
C ALA A 112 19.53 -6.88 -2.74
N GLU A 113 20.58 -7.20 -3.51
CA GLU A 113 21.79 -6.36 -3.64
C GLU A 113 21.48 -4.98 -4.26
N LEU A 114 20.47 -4.89 -5.13
CA LEU A 114 19.93 -3.65 -5.68
C LEU A 114 19.00 -2.88 -4.72
N ARG A 115 18.92 -3.29 -3.44
CA ARG A 115 18.02 -2.74 -2.41
C ARG A 115 16.54 -2.75 -2.82
N ARG A 116 16.12 -3.76 -3.59
CA ARG A 116 14.71 -4.00 -3.92
C ARG A 116 14.10 -4.94 -2.89
N SER A 117 12.90 -4.62 -2.41
CA SER A 117 12.10 -5.56 -1.63
C SER A 117 11.81 -6.79 -2.49
N THR A 118 12.28 -7.95 -2.04
CA THR A 118 12.26 -9.19 -2.83
C THR A 118 11.68 -10.31 -1.98
N LEU A 119 10.68 -11.01 -2.51
CA LEU A 119 10.08 -12.18 -1.87
C LEU A 119 10.33 -13.39 -2.78
N LEU A 120 10.98 -14.41 -2.23
CA LEU A 120 11.05 -15.72 -2.87
C LEU A 120 9.91 -16.59 -2.33
N VAL A 121 9.13 -17.16 -3.24
CA VAL A 121 8.05 -18.09 -2.92
C VAL A 121 8.47 -19.48 -3.36
N GLU A 122 8.40 -20.43 -2.44
CA GLU A 122 8.77 -21.83 -2.67
C GLU A 122 7.53 -22.72 -2.61
N SER A 123 7.50 -23.78 -3.44
CA SER A 123 6.45 -24.79 -3.33
C SER A 123 6.63 -25.61 -2.05
N LEU A 124 5.52 -26.09 -1.49
CA LEU A 124 5.52 -26.98 -0.32
C LEU A 124 6.42 -28.21 -0.51
N GLU A 125 6.35 -28.84 -1.69
CA GLU A 125 7.18 -29.99 -2.04
C GLU A 125 8.68 -29.68 -2.02
N SER A 126 9.07 -28.42 -2.31
CA SER A 126 10.46 -27.98 -2.24
C SER A 126 10.90 -27.74 -0.80
N ARG A 127 9.99 -27.23 0.05
CA ARG A 127 10.24 -27.00 1.48
C ARG A 127 10.46 -28.31 2.25
N GLU A 128 9.69 -29.35 1.93
CA GLU A 128 9.83 -30.68 2.53
C GLU A 128 11.17 -31.35 2.20
N ARG A 129 11.82 -30.95 1.10
CA ARG A 129 13.13 -31.48 0.65
C ARG A 129 14.34 -30.75 1.22
N GLY A 130 14.14 -29.76 2.09
CA GLY A 130 15.18 -29.05 2.83
C GLY A 130 15.19 -27.54 2.55
N TRP A 131 15.45 -26.77 3.60
CA TRP A 131 15.36 -25.31 3.62
C TRP A 131 16.35 -24.65 2.65
N LEU A 132 15.81 -23.97 1.64
CA LEU A 132 16.55 -23.10 0.73
C LEU A 132 17.14 -21.88 1.46
N ALA A 133 16.47 -21.37 2.51
CA ALA A 133 16.99 -20.31 3.37
C ALA A 133 18.30 -20.71 4.08
N ASP A 134 18.39 -21.94 4.60
CA ASP A 134 19.56 -22.45 5.30
C ASP A 134 20.77 -22.63 4.36
N ARG A 135 20.51 -23.05 3.12
CA ARG A 135 21.57 -23.20 2.09
C ARG A 135 22.18 -21.88 1.65
N LEU A 136 21.51 -20.76 1.91
CA LEU A 136 21.89 -19.44 1.43
C LEU A 136 22.44 -18.50 2.49
N ARG A 137 22.42 -18.90 3.77
CA ARG A 137 22.78 -18.02 4.91
C ARG A 137 22.06 -16.67 4.82
N LEU A 138 20.79 -16.67 4.42
CA LEU A 138 19.99 -15.45 4.39
C LEU A 138 19.92 -14.87 5.81
N PRO A 139 19.87 -13.53 5.95
CA PRO A 139 19.69 -12.92 7.27
C PRO A 139 18.35 -13.35 7.87
N ALA A 140 18.27 -13.41 9.20
CA ALA A 140 17.12 -13.95 9.92
C ALA A 140 15.79 -13.20 9.66
N ASP A 141 15.86 -12.01 9.09
CA ASP A 141 14.72 -11.17 8.70
C ASP A 141 14.25 -11.40 7.25
N ALA A 142 14.91 -12.27 6.49
CA ALA A 142 14.50 -12.66 5.15
C ALA A 142 13.15 -13.40 5.20
N ARG A 143 12.09 -12.74 4.74
CA ARG A 143 10.75 -13.33 4.67
C ARG A 143 10.69 -14.30 3.48
N THR A 144 10.59 -15.60 3.77
CA THR A 144 10.22 -16.63 2.79
C THR A 144 8.77 -17.02 3.07
N ALA A 145 7.90 -16.88 2.08
CA ALA A 145 6.50 -17.27 2.21
C ALA A 145 6.31 -18.63 1.51
N ALA A 146 5.79 -19.62 2.25
CA ALA A 146 5.23 -20.81 1.64
C ALA A 146 3.83 -20.43 1.13
N ALA A 147 3.55 -20.64 -0.15
CA ALA A 147 2.18 -20.50 -0.63
C ALA A 147 1.35 -21.70 -0.14
N VAL A 148 0.44 -21.48 0.82
CA VAL A 148 -0.74 -22.34 1.08
C VAL A 148 -1.86 -21.47 1.66
N GLY A 149 -3.09 -21.67 1.16
CA GLY A 149 -4.19 -20.72 1.17
C GLY A 149 -4.93 -20.49 2.49
N ASP A 150 -5.53 -19.30 2.59
CA ASP A 150 -6.60 -18.97 3.54
C ASP A 150 -7.80 -18.48 2.72
N THR A 151 -8.79 -19.36 2.51
CA THR A 151 -10.12 -18.98 2.00
C THR A 151 -11.13 -19.25 3.12
N GLU A 152 -11.58 -18.14 3.71
CA GLU A 152 -12.90 -17.84 4.27
C GLU A 152 -13.47 -18.50 5.54
N GLU A 153 -12.99 -19.62 6.09
CA GLU A 153 -13.75 -20.31 7.17
C GLU A 153 -13.32 -20.07 8.63
N SER A 154 -12.58 -18.99 8.96
CA SER A 154 -12.17 -18.70 10.35
C SER A 154 -12.54 -17.29 10.84
N LEU A 155 -13.71 -16.78 10.42
CA LEU A 155 -14.35 -15.60 11.02
C LEU A 155 -15.83 -15.85 11.42
N ALA A 156 -16.20 -17.09 11.75
CA ALA A 156 -17.48 -17.42 12.37
C ALA A 156 -17.28 -18.33 13.60
#